data_AF-A0A662RYS5-F1
#
_entry.id   AF-A0A662RYS5-F1
#
_cell.length_a   1.000
_cell.length_b   1.000
_cell.length_c   1.000
_cell.angle_alpha   90.00
_cell.angle_beta   90.00
_cell.angle_gamma   90.00
#
_symmetry.space_group_name_H-M   'P 1'
#
loop_
_entity.id
_entity.type
_entity.pdbx_description
1 polymer ?
#
loop_
_entity_poly.entity_id
_entity_poly.type
_entity_poly.pdbx_seq_one_letter_code
_entity_poly.pdbx_strand_id
1 'polypeptide(L)'
;MSEVVRVEPWKTVKLGEVSGNLLMGEGSTAEGEGVPPRIRVRGTVRCTGYCTFIGTLEAGKFYARGGDITVEGDLIVETEIRIDRGKLTVRGDVKAKTIDVDKKVVVSKNLEAEEVKVGGSLEVEGRVEAELVDVGGFFAAGGEVKVKKVEVGGSFRAEGNVEIEELDVGGKAAVAG
;
A
#
# COMPACT_ATOMS: atom_id res chain seq x y z
N MET A 1 24.78 -14.72 6.12
CA MET A 1 23.43 -15.30 6.29
C MET A 1 22.51 -14.15 6.63
N SER A 2 21.49 -13.88 5.81
CA SER A 2 20.48 -12.88 6.13
C SER A 2 19.62 -13.39 7.29
N GLU A 3 19.43 -12.54 8.30
CA GLU A 3 18.57 -12.81 9.44
C GLU A 3 17.12 -13.01 8.95
N VAL A 4 16.40 -13.97 9.55
CA VAL A 4 14.98 -14.16 9.25
C VAL A 4 14.22 -14.16 10.56
N VAL A 5 13.46 -13.10 10.80
CA VAL A 5 12.56 -12.99 11.94
C VAL A 5 11.22 -13.60 11.55
N ARG A 6 10.71 -14.52 12.36
CA ARG A 6 9.42 -15.17 12.14
C ARG A 6 8.48 -14.84 13.27
N VAL A 7 7.30 -14.35 12.93
CA VAL A 7 6.20 -14.15 13.86
C VAL A 7 5.21 -15.28 13.67
N GLU A 8 4.94 -16.03 14.74
CA GLU A 8 3.96 -17.11 14.70
C GLU A 8 2.55 -16.57 14.43
N PRO A 9 1.66 -17.38 13.84
CA PRO A 9 0.26 -17.00 13.65
C PRO A 9 -0.40 -16.52 14.95
N TRP A 10 -1.25 -15.50 14.85
CA TRP A 10 -2.02 -14.94 15.96
C TRP A 10 -1.18 -14.41 17.14
N LYS A 11 0.11 -14.15 16.91
CA LYS A 11 1.01 -13.53 17.90
C LYS A 11 1.19 -12.05 17.63
N THR A 12 1.40 -11.32 18.72
CA THR A 12 1.87 -9.93 18.72
C THR A 12 3.32 -9.89 19.14
N VAL A 13 4.17 -9.17 18.41
CA VAL A 13 5.59 -9.00 18.75
C VAL A 13 5.98 -7.53 18.61
N LYS A 14 6.95 -7.08 19.42
CA LYS A 14 7.56 -5.76 19.28
C LYS A 14 8.81 -5.86 18.42
N LEU A 15 8.94 -4.98 17.42
CA LEU A 15 10.07 -4.94 16.49
C LEU A 15 10.55 -3.49 16.30
N GLY A 16 11.86 -3.28 16.43
CA GLY A 16 12.52 -2.05 16.00
C GLY A 16 13.15 -2.20 14.61
N GLU A 17 14.34 -2.79 14.54
CA GLU A 17 15.08 -3.03 13.29
C GLU A 17 15.24 -4.52 13.03
N VAL A 18 14.99 -4.95 11.79
CA VAL A 18 15.21 -6.30 11.28
C VAL A 18 16.21 -6.21 10.14
N SER A 19 17.42 -6.77 10.34
CA SER A 19 18.51 -6.66 9.38
C SER A 19 18.29 -7.49 8.11
N GLY A 20 17.38 -8.47 8.15
CA GLY A 20 17.05 -9.33 7.02
C GLY A 20 15.56 -9.36 6.72
N ASN A 21 14.98 -10.55 6.61
CA ASN A 21 13.60 -10.73 6.20
C ASN A 21 12.67 -10.90 7.40
N LEU A 22 11.45 -10.37 7.31
CA LEU A 22 10.40 -10.55 8.29
C LEU A 22 9.28 -11.43 7.71
N LEU A 23 8.97 -12.54 8.37
CA LEU A 23 7.88 -13.43 7.99
C LEU A 23 6.77 -13.33 9.04
N MET A 24 5.63 -12.78 8.63
CA MET A 24 4.42 -12.63 9.43
C MET A 24 3.46 -13.79 9.15
N GLY A 25 3.12 -14.53 10.20
CA GLY A 25 2.09 -15.56 10.17
C GLY A 25 0.68 -14.98 10.11
N GLU A 26 -0.29 -15.84 9.83
CA GLU A 26 -1.71 -15.43 9.76
C GLU A 26 -2.22 -14.88 11.10
N GLY A 27 -2.91 -13.75 11.05
CA GLY A 27 -3.44 -13.05 12.22
C GLY A 27 -2.37 -12.40 13.10
N SER A 28 -1.11 -12.33 12.65
CA SER A 28 -0.03 -11.77 13.47
C SER A 28 0.00 -10.24 13.45
N THR A 29 0.51 -9.67 14.54
CA THR A 29 0.67 -8.23 14.73
C THR A 29 2.13 -7.89 15.03
N ALA A 30 2.69 -6.93 14.31
CA ALA A 30 3.99 -6.35 14.64
C ALA A 30 3.79 -4.93 15.16
N GLU A 31 4.28 -4.66 16.37
CA GLU A 31 4.25 -3.35 17.00
C GLU A 31 5.63 -2.71 16.91
N GLY A 32 5.70 -1.52 16.34
CA GLY A 32 6.94 -0.77 16.22
C GLY A 32 7.50 -0.32 17.56
N GLU A 33 8.83 -0.33 17.68
CA GLU A 33 9.52 0.25 18.82
C GLU A 33 9.77 1.75 18.63
N GLY A 34 9.92 2.48 19.73
CA GLY A 34 10.16 3.93 19.72
C GLY A 34 8.90 4.78 19.79
N VAL A 35 9.10 6.11 19.85
CA VAL A 35 8.03 7.12 19.86
C VAL A 35 8.35 8.18 18.80
N PRO A 36 7.63 8.23 17.65
CA PRO A 36 6.54 7.32 17.26
C PRO A 36 7.03 5.89 16.97
N PRO A 37 6.14 4.87 17.05
CA PRO A 37 6.50 3.46 16.83
C PRO A 37 6.92 3.23 15.38
N ARG A 38 8.07 2.57 15.18
CA ARG A 38 8.65 2.29 13.86
C ARG A 38 9.16 0.85 13.76
N ILE A 39 8.98 0.27 12.58
CA ILE A 39 9.49 -1.06 12.21
C ILE A 39 10.32 -0.88 10.93
N ARG A 40 11.61 -1.18 10.98
CA ARG A 40 12.51 -1.08 9.83
C ARG A 40 13.04 -2.44 9.43
N VAL A 41 12.71 -2.88 8.23
CA VAL A 41 13.11 -4.19 7.68
C VAL A 41 13.99 -3.97 6.45
N ARG A 42 15.30 -4.22 6.56
CA ARG A 42 16.21 -4.01 5.43
C ARG A 42 15.93 -4.94 4.25
N GLY A 43 15.40 -6.14 4.54
CA GLY A 43 15.06 -7.12 3.55
C GLY A 43 13.60 -7.05 3.12
N THR A 44 13.00 -8.22 3.01
CA THR A 44 11.63 -8.41 2.55
C THR A 44 10.70 -8.72 3.72
N VAL A 45 9.57 -8.03 3.78
CA VAL A 45 8.42 -8.39 4.63
C VAL A 45 7.52 -9.33 3.84
N ARG A 46 7.20 -10.49 4.42
CA ARG A 46 6.24 -11.45 3.85
C ARG A 46 5.10 -11.70 4.82
N CYS A 47 3.88 -11.44 4.38
CA CYS A 47 2.67 -11.68 5.15
C CYS A 47 1.85 -12.83 4.55
N THR A 48 1.30 -13.67 5.40
CA THR A 48 0.36 -14.73 4.99
C THR A 48 -0.97 -14.48 5.68
N GLY A 49 -2.05 -14.29 4.92
CA GLY A 49 -3.36 -13.98 5.51
C GLY A 49 -3.39 -12.58 6.13
N TYR A 50 -4.17 -12.43 7.20
CA TYR A 50 -4.36 -11.15 7.87
C TYR A 50 -3.10 -10.77 8.65
N CYS A 51 -2.59 -9.55 8.47
CA CYS A 51 -1.44 -9.05 9.24
C CYS A 51 -1.65 -7.59 9.59
N THR A 52 -1.23 -7.22 10.80
CA THR A 52 -1.34 -5.86 11.31
C THR A 52 0.03 -5.32 11.69
N PHE A 53 0.33 -4.10 11.26
CA PHE A 53 1.53 -3.36 11.64
C PHE A 53 1.11 -2.10 12.39
N ILE A 54 1.53 -1.98 13.63
CA ILE A 54 1.27 -0.82 14.48
C ILE A 54 2.50 0.09 14.44
N GLY A 55 2.38 1.22 13.75
CA GLY A 55 3.47 2.18 13.53
C GLY A 55 3.91 2.25 12.06
N THR A 56 4.92 3.09 11.81
CA THR A 56 5.49 3.25 10.46
C THR A 56 6.29 2.02 10.08
N LEU A 57 6.01 1.44 8.91
CA LEU A 57 6.73 0.29 8.36
C LEU A 57 7.63 0.74 7.21
N GLU A 58 8.94 0.57 7.39
CA GLU A 58 9.94 0.73 6.34
C GLU A 58 10.43 -0.64 5.90
N ALA A 59 10.38 -0.96 4.61
CA ALA A 59 10.85 -2.23 4.08
C ALA A 59 11.58 -2.08 2.73
N GLY A 60 12.51 -2.98 2.42
CA GLY A 60 13.04 -3.08 1.06
C GLY A 60 11.97 -3.53 0.07
N LYS A 61 11.26 -4.62 0.43
CA LYS A 61 10.13 -5.18 -0.33
C LYS A 61 9.00 -5.61 0.59
N PHE A 62 7.77 -5.55 0.11
CA PHE A 62 6.60 -6.03 0.82
C PHE A 62 5.81 -7.00 -0.04
N TYR A 63 5.69 -8.25 0.40
CA TYR A 63 4.82 -9.24 -0.24
C TYR A 63 3.77 -9.73 0.74
N ALA A 64 2.53 -9.85 0.29
CA ALA A 64 1.51 -10.58 1.03
C ALA A 64 0.75 -11.54 0.13
N ARG A 65 0.31 -12.65 0.72
CA ARG A 65 -0.53 -13.64 0.03
C ARG A 65 -1.79 -13.90 0.83
N GLY A 66 -2.92 -13.43 0.30
CA GLY A 66 -4.25 -13.54 0.91
C GLY A 66 -4.39 -12.69 2.17
N GLY A 67 -5.64 -12.48 2.58
CA GLY A 67 -5.99 -11.70 3.77
C GLY A 67 -5.95 -10.18 3.58
N ASP A 68 -6.30 -9.48 4.64
CA ASP A 68 -6.31 -8.02 4.70
C ASP A 68 -5.08 -7.56 5.51
N ILE A 69 -4.25 -6.73 4.88
CA ILE A 69 -3.05 -6.16 5.48
C ILE A 69 -3.40 -4.76 5.98
N THR A 70 -3.13 -4.50 7.26
CA THR A 70 -3.38 -3.20 7.88
C THR A 70 -2.08 -2.61 8.41
N VAL A 71 -1.78 -1.37 8.02
CA VAL A 71 -0.67 -0.57 8.56
C VAL A 71 -1.27 0.67 9.21
N GLU A 72 -1.15 0.78 10.54
CA GLU A 72 -1.69 1.89 11.31
C GLU A 72 -0.83 3.16 11.25
N GLY A 73 0.35 3.09 10.63
CA GLY A 73 1.22 4.23 10.33
C GLY A 73 1.46 4.41 8.84
N ASP A 74 2.60 5.00 8.50
CA ASP A 74 3.04 5.16 7.11
C ASP A 74 3.67 3.85 6.60
N LEU A 75 3.57 3.58 5.30
CA LEU A 75 4.17 2.43 4.63
C LEU A 75 5.16 2.91 3.58
N ILE A 76 6.44 2.68 3.82
CA ILE A 76 7.53 3.13 2.95
C ILE A 76 8.27 1.88 2.46
N VAL A 77 8.23 1.63 1.16
CA VAL A 77 8.85 0.45 0.55
C VAL A 77 9.79 0.86 -0.57
N GLU A 78 11.05 0.42 -0.52
CA GLU A 78 12.08 0.90 -1.47
C GLU A 78 11.83 0.47 -2.91
N THR A 79 11.25 -0.72 -3.13
CA THR A 79 11.00 -1.24 -4.47
C THR A 79 9.53 -1.54 -4.74
N GLU A 80 8.96 -2.59 -4.17
CA GLU A 80 7.64 -3.08 -4.59
C GLU A 80 6.80 -3.54 -3.41
N ILE A 81 5.52 -3.19 -3.47
CA ILE A 81 4.44 -3.71 -2.64
C ILE A 81 3.63 -4.63 -3.53
N ARG A 82 3.59 -5.94 -3.22
CA ARG A 82 2.80 -6.90 -3.98
C ARG A 82 1.89 -7.70 -3.05
N ILE A 83 0.59 -7.66 -3.30
CA ILE A 83 -0.42 -8.31 -2.46
C ILE A 83 -1.35 -9.15 -3.34
N ASP A 84 -1.07 -10.44 -3.37
CA ASP A 84 -1.86 -11.40 -4.14
C ASP A 84 -3.11 -11.80 -3.34
N ARG A 85 -4.29 -11.74 -3.97
CA ARG A 85 -5.61 -12.12 -3.43
C ARG A 85 -5.99 -11.43 -2.11
N GLY A 86 -5.36 -10.30 -1.79
CA GLY A 86 -5.53 -9.57 -0.53
C GLY A 86 -5.85 -8.10 -0.73
N LYS A 87 -6.06 -7.40 0.38
CA LYS A 87 -6.27 -5.95 0.42
C LYS A 87 -5.20 -5.27 1.24
N LEU A 88 -4.92 -4.01 0.94
CA LEU A 88 -4.03 -3.15 1.70
C LEU A 88 -4.81 -1.98 2.28
N THR A 89 -4.70 -1.77 3.59
CA THR A 89 -5.23 -0.58 4.27
C THR A 89 -4.08 0.10 5.00
N VAL A 90 -3.80 1.35 4.66
CA VAL A 90 -2.76 2.16 5.29
C VAL A 90 -3.41 3.42 5.85
N ARG A 91 -3.25 3.66 7.15
CA ARG A 91 -3.77 4.84 7.83
C ARG A 91 -2.90 6.09 7.62
N GLY A 92 -1.62 5.88 7.34
CA GLY A 92 -0.67 6.94 7.02
C GLY A 92 -0.46 7.15 5.52
N ASP A 93 0.72 7.65 5.19
CA ASP A 93 1.18 7.83 3.82
C ASP A 93 1.74 6.52 3.23
N VAL A 94 1.63 6.33 1.92
CA VAL A 94 2.24 5.21 1.19
C VAL A 94 3.28 5.75 0.21
N LYS A 95 4.50 5.22 0.28
CA LYS A 95 5.57 5.49 -0.69
C LYS A 95 6.19 4.19 -1.17
N ALA A 96 6.13 3.92 -2.47
CA ALA A 96 6.81 2.77 -3.09
C ALA A 96 7.15 3.05 -4.55
N LYS A 97 8.02 2.27 -5.21
CA LYS A 97 8.16 2.43 -6.67
C LYS A 97 7.00 1.77 -7.40
N THR A 98 6.72 0.52 -7.06
CA THR A 98 5.63 -0.25 -7.67
C THR A 98 4.67 -0.74 -6.59
N ILE A 99 3.37 -0.57 -6.83
CA ILE A 99 2.30 -1.12 -6.00
C ILE A 99 1.46 -2.03 -6.89
N ASP A 100 1.36 -3.31 -6.56
CA ASP A 100 0.58 -4.31 -7.29
C ASP A 100 -0.34 -5.07 -6.32
N VAL A 101 -1.64 -4.82 -6.37
CA VAL A 101 -2.61 -5.36 -5.41
C VAL A 101 -3.84 -5.91 -6.14
N ASP A 102 -4.13 -7.20 -5.97
CA ASP A 102 -5.21 -7.86 -6.71
C ASP A 102 -6.61 -7.28 -6.43
N LYS A 103 -6.90 -6.88 -5.18
CA LYS A 103 -8.27 -6.52 -4.76
C LYS A 103 -8.47 -5.05 -4.47
N LYS A 104 -7.93 -4.55 -3.37
CA LYS A 104 -8.25 -3.19 -2.91
C LYS A 104 -7.10 -2.56 -2.15
N VAL A 105 -6.87 -1.28 -2.41
CA VAL A 105 -5.93 -0.43 -1.69
C VAL A 105 -6.73 0.74 -1.10
N VAL A 106 -6.56 0.99 0.20
CA VAL A 106 -7.11 2.15 0.90
C VAL A 106 -5.97 2.89 1.59
N VAL A 107 -5.84 4.17 1.31
CA VAL A 107 -4.84 5.05 1.92
C VAL A 107 -5.54 6.27 2.51
N SER A 108 -5.42 6.48 3.82
CA SER A 108 -6.08 7.62 4.49
C SER A 108 -5.34 8.95 4.35
N LYS A 109 -4.10 8.94 3.86
CA LYS A 109 -3.36 10.17 3.54
C LYS A 109 -2.92 10.16 2.07
N ASN A 110 -1.62 10.28 1.80
CA ASN A 110 -1.09 10.45 0.46
C ASN A 110 -0.51 9.14 -0.06
N LEU A 111 -0.58 8.95 -1.38
CA LEU A 111 0.06 7.86 -2.10
C LEU A 111 1.05 8.45 -3.11
N GLU A 112 2.32 8.05 -3.00
CA GLU A 112 3.39 8.38 -3.95
C GLU A 112 3.99 7.09 -4.51
N ALA A 113 3.90 6.89 -5.83
CA ALA A 113 4.57 5.76 -6.48
C ALA A 113 4.96 6.02 -7.93
N GLU A 114 5.86 5.22 -8.51
CA GLU A 114 6.09 5.29 -9.96
C GLU A 114 4.93 4.60 -10.71
N GLU A 115 4.57 3.39 -10.28
CA GLU A 115 3.54 2.57 -10.90
C GLU A 115 2.58 1.99 -9.85
N VAL A 116 1.28 2.11 -10.11
CA VAL A 116 0.21 1.58 -9.26
C VAL A 116 -0.73 0.72 -10.10
N LYS A 117 -0.79 -0.58 -9.77
CA LYS A 117 -1.68 -1.58 -10.37
C LYS A 117 -2.60 -2.13 -9.31
N VAL A 118 -3.91 -1.95 -9.50
CA VAL A 118 -4.91 -2.47 -8.56
C VAL A 118 -6.02 -3.19 -9.32
N GLY A 119 -6.15 -4.49 -9.13
CA GLY A 119 -7.13 -5.29 -9.87
C GLY A 119 -8.59 -4.92 -9.57
N GLY A 120 -8.90 -4.44 -8.36
CA GLY A 120 -10.24 -4.01 -7.96
C GLY A 120 -10.37 -2.51 -7.76
N SER A 121 -10.08 -1.99 -6.55
CA SER A 121 -10.26 -0.56 -6.27
C SER A 121 -9.11 0.12 -5.52
N LEU A 122 -8.82 1.35 -5.92
CA LEU A 122 -7.87 2.24 -5.25
C LEU A 122 -8.64 3.43 -4.68
N GLU A 123 -8.57 3.60 -3.36
CA GLU A 123 -9.19 4.70 -2.63
C GLU A 123 -8.12 5.44 -1.82
N VAL A 124 -7.91 6.72 -2.12
CA VAL A 124 -6.94 7.58 -1.44
C VAL A 124 -7.65 8.84 -0.95
N GLU A 125 -7.65 9.09 0.35
CA GLU A 125 -8.32 10.27 0.93
C GLU A 125 -7.54 11.56 0.64
N GLY A 126 -6.21 11.50 0.60
CA GLY A 126 -5.32 12.63 0.33
C GLY A 126 -4.84 12.71 -1.12
N ARG A 127 -3.59 13.15 -1.32
CA ARG A 127 -2.97 13.33 -2.64
C ARG A 127 -2.54 12.00 -3.25
N VAL A 128 -2.70 11.87 -4.57
CA VAL A 128 -2.09 10.81 -5.38
C VAL A 128 -1.06 11.42 -6.32
N GLU A 129 0.18 10.96 -6.24
CA GLU A 129 1.25 11.30 -7.16
C GLU A 129 1.85 10.03 -7.77
N ALA A 130 1.73 9.87 -9.09
CA ALA A 130 2.31 8.71 -9.77
C ALA A 130 2.70 8.95 -11.23
N GLU A 131 3.45 8.03 -11.84
CA GLU A 131 3.64 8.05 -13.30
C GLU A 131 2.52 7.28 -14.00
N LEU A 132 2.23 6.06 -13.53
CA LEU A 132 1.19 5.21 -14.08
C LEU A 132 0.25 4.70 -12.99
N VAL A 133 -1.05 4.79 -13.24
CA VAL A 133 -2.10 4.18 -12.42
C VAL A 133 -3.00 3.34 -13.31
N ASP A 134 -3.06 2.03 -13.07
CA ASP A 134 -3.95 1.07 -13.72
C ASP A 134 -4.86 0.45 -12.65
N VAL A 135 -6.16 0.69 -12.76
CA VAL A 135 -7.17 0.18 -11.82
C VAL A 135 -8.28 -0.55 -12.56
N GLY A 136 -8.43 -1.85 -12.31
CA GLY A 136 -9.42 -2.67 -13.00
C GLY A 136 -10.88 -2.27 -12.74
N GLY A 137 -11.19 -1.77 -11.54
CA GLY A 137 -12.55 -1.45 -11.12
C GLY A 137 -12.77 0.04 -10.85
N PHE A 138 -12.33 0.52 -9.69
CA PHE A 138 -12.71 1.86 -9.21
C PHE A 138 -11.52 2.64 -8.64
N PHE A 139 -11.30 3.84 -9.14
CA PHE A 139 -10.34 4.80 -8.60
C PHE A 139 -11.10 5.95 -7.92
N ALA A 140 -10.74 6.26 -6.67
CA ALA A 140 -11.18 7.45 -5.96
C ALA A 140 -10.03 8.18 -5.28
N ALA A 141 -9.96 9.49 -5.50
CA ALA A 141 -9.07 10.39 -4.78
C ALA A 141 -9.84 11.59 -4.19
N GLY A 142 -9.68 11.83 -2.90
CA GLY A 142 -10.26 12.99 -2.20
C GLY A 142 -9.42 14.26 -2.32
N GLY A 143 -8.10 14.11 -2.49
CA GLY A 143 -7.16 15.22 -2.66
C GLY A 143 -6.75 15.46 -4.12
N GLU A 144 -5.61 16.12 -4.27
CA GLU A 144 -4.98 16.39 -5.56
C GLU A 144 -4.51 15.10 -6.23
N VAL A 145 -4.74 14.97 -7.54
CA VAL A 145 -4.27 13.85 -8.35
C VAL A 145 -3.31 14.37 -9.39
N LYS A 146 -2.06 13.94 -9.32
CA LYS A 146 -1.01 14.26 -10.29
C LYS A 146 -0.43 12.99 -10.86
N VAL A 147 -0.87 12.62 -12.06
CA VAL A 147 -0.47 11.35 -12.68
C VAL A 147 -0.21 11.51 -14.17
N LYS A 148 0.87 10.95 -14.72
CA LYS A 148 1.10 11.05 -16.18
C LYS A 148 0.03 10.26 -16.94
N LYS A 149 -0.17 8.98 -16.59
CA LYS A 149 -1.13 8.11 -17.26
C LYS A 149 -2.03 7.37 -16.27
N VAL A 150 -3.34 7.42 -16.51
CA VAL A 150 -4.36 6.72 -15.74
C VAL A 150 -5.21 5.85 -16.65
N GLU A 151 -5.28 4.55 -16.37
CA GLU A 151 -6.19 3.60 -17.00
C GLU A 151 -7.14 3.05 -15.92
N VAL A 152 -8.46 3.18 -16.13
CA VAL A 152 -9.46 2.65 -15.21
C VAL A 152 -10.52 1.86 -15.95
N GLY A 153 -10.65 0.57 -15.65
CA GLY A 153 -11.61 -0.31 -16.33
C GLY A 153 -13.07 0.06 -16.03
N GLY A 154 -13.39 0.49 -14.81
CA GLY A 154 -14.76 0.78 -14.38
C GLY A 154 -15.07 2.26 -14.18
N SER A 155 -14.66 2.86 -13.06
CA SER A 155 -15.03 4.24 -12.73
C SER A 155 -13.91 5.01 -12.05
N PHE A 156 -13.70 6.24 -12.51
CA PHE A 156 -12.73 7.18 -11.97
C PHE A 156 -13.46 8.33 -11.28
N ARG A 157 -13.07 8.64 -10.04
CA ARG A 157 -13.57 9.78 -9.27
C ARG A 157 -12.41 10.56 -8.66
N ALA A 158 -12.38 11.86 -8.89
CA ALA A 158 -11.46 12.76 -8.21
C ALA A 158 -12.22 14.01 -7.73
N GLU A 159 -12.04 14.36 -6.46
CA GLU A 159 -12.74 15.49 -5.82
C GLU A 159 -11.86 16.74 -5.64
N GLY A 160 -10.54 16.61 -5.72
CA GLY A 160 -9.60 17.72 -5.71
C GLY A 160 -9.07 18.07 -7.10
N ASN A 161 -8.02 18.91 -7.14
CA ASN A 161 -7.35 19.29 -8.38
C ASN A 161 -6.79 18.06 -9.11
N VAL A 162 -6.98 18.00 -10.43
CA VAL A 162 -6.51 16.87 -11.26
C VAL A 162 -5.58 17.37 -12.36
N GLU A 163 -4.34 16.90 -12.32
CA GLU A 163 -3.32 17.05 -13.37
C GLU A 163 -3.02 15.65 -13.95
N ILE A 164 -3.66 15.31 -15.07
CA ILE A 164 -3.44 14.04 -15.78
C ILE A 164 -3.09 14.30 -17.24
N GLU A 165 -2.00 13.70 -17.75
CA GLU A 165 -1.60 13.84 -19.16
C GLU A 165 -2.42 12.92 -20.09
N GLU A 166 -2.62 11.66 -19.69
CA GLU A 166 -3.40 10.65 -20.41
C GLU A 166 -4.38 9.96 -19.46
N LEU A 167 -5.67 10.02 -19.77
CA LEU A 167 -6.74 9.38 -18.99
C LEU A 167 -7.59 8.49 -19.91
N ASP A 168 -7.56 7.18 -19.68
CA ASP A 168 -8.44 6.19 -20.31
C ASP A 168 -9.36 5.58 -19.25
N VAL A 169 -10.67 5.64 -19.49
CA VAL A 169 -11.68 5.11 -18.57
C VAL A 169 -12.71 4.31 -19.35
N GLY A 170 -12.76 3.00 -19.09
CA GLY A 170 -13.68 2.08 -19.77
C GLY A 170 -15.16 2.29 -19.42
N GLY A 171 -15.45 2.95 -18.28
CA GLY A 171 -16.82 3.24 -17.85
C GLY A 171 -17.07 4.73 -17.61
N LYS A 172 -17.11 5.16 -16.33
CA LYS A 172 -17.51 6.52 -15.96
C LYS A 172 -16.37 7.30 -15.30
N ALA A 173 -16.08 8.48 -15.82
CA ALA A 173 -15.22 9.45 -15.16
C ALA A 173 -16.05 10.59 -14.53
N ALA A 174 -15.71 10.97 -13.30
CA ALA A 174 -16.26 12.13 -12.61
C ALA A 174 -15.11 12.93 -11.96
N VAL A 175 -14.96 14.18 -12.37
CA VAL A 175 -13.92 15.08 -11.86
C VAL A 175 -14.60 16.33 -11.34
N ALA A 176 -14.45 16.60 -10.05
CA ALA A 176 -14.85 17.87 -9.45
C ALA A 176 -13.57 18.72 -9.32
N GLY A 177 -13.30 19.53 -10.34
CA GLY A 177 -12.21 20.51 -10.33
C GLY A 177 -12.69 21.84 -9.79
#